data_AF-A0A9W7FAR7-F1
#
_entry.id   AF-A0A9W7FAR7-F1
#
_cell.length_a   1.000
_cell.length_b   1.000
_cell.length_c   1.000
_cell.angle_alpha   90.00
_cell.angle_beta   90.00
_cell.angle_gamma   90.00
#
_symmetry.space_group_name_H-M   'P 1'
#
loop_
_entity.id
_entity.type
_entity.pdbx_description
1 polymer ?
#
loop_
_entity_poly.entity_id
_entity_poly.type
_entity_poly.pdbx_seq_one_letter_code
_entity_poly.pdbx_strand_id
1 'polypeptide(L)'
;MAVVWARKAVSHFDVGSDKASPPMTLVPNMYAAGDYVDRSRHASWSTEKAVVTGRQAVNALAIDLGLDSAGVRADVIPAPEDTPQLTILRLVARAARNLPLAPKLPIPPPWSLPRWATKQRRS
;
A
#
# COMPACT_ATOMS: atom_id res chain seq x y z
N MET A 1 14.33 -29.46 0.59
CA MET A 1 14.15 -28.09 0.05
C MET A 1 12.89 -28.09 -0.79
N ALA A 2 11.97 -27.15 -0.58
CA ALA A 2 10.66 -27.15 -1.25
C ALA A 2 10.52 -25.89 -2.11
N VAL A 3 9.98 -26.06 -3.32
CA VAL A 3 9.61 -24.95 -4.21
C VAL A 3 8.13 -24.67 -4.00
N VAL A 4 7.78 -23.43 -3.69
CA VAL A 4 6.39 -23.01 -3.43
C VAL A 4 6.01 -21.91 -4.40
N TRP A 5 4.81 -22.02 -4.97
CA TRP A 5 4.28 -21.06 -5.92
C TRP A 5 3.23 -20.17 -5.26
N ALA A 6 3.60 -18.94 -4.94
CA ALA A 6 2.73 -17.96 -4.31
C ALA A 6 2.18 -16.97 -5.34
N ARG A 7 0.99 -17.26 -5.88
CA ARG A 7 0.36 -16.50 -6.99
C ARG A 7 0.17 -15.00 -6.71
N LYS A 8 0.08 -14.59 -5.45
CA LYS A 8 -0.20 -13.21 -5.02
C LYS A 8 0.87 -12.63 -4.08
N ALA A 9 2.10 -13.14 -4.11
CA ALA A 9 3.16 -12.69 -3.20
C ALA A 9 3.51 -11.19 -3.35
N VAL A 10 3.32 -10.62 -4.54
CA VAL A 10 3.76 -9.26 -4.90
C VAL A 10 2.61 -8.32 -5.26
N SER A 11 1.37 -8.67 -4.91
CA SER A 11 0.19 -7.88 -5.29
C SER A 11 0.14 -6.48 -4.65
N HIS A 12 0.85 -6.25 -3.56
CA HIS A 12 0.94 -4.94 -2.91
C HIS A 12 1.67 -3.89 -3.76
N PHE A 13 2.48 -4.30 -4.74
CA PHE A 13 3.18 -3.40 -5.67
C PHE A 13 2.48 -3.21 -7.01
N ASP A 14 1.28 -3.75 -7.19
CA ASP A 14 0.53 -3.55 -8.43
C ASP A 14 0.21 -2.04 -8.62
N VAL A 15 0.18 -1.59 -9.87
CA VAL A 15 -0.05 -0.18 -10.18
C VAL A 15 -1.48 0.18 -9.79
N GLY A 16 -1.65 1.08 -8.82
CA GLY A 16 -2.96 1.45 -8.30
C GLY A 16 -3.47 0.55 -7.16
N SER A 17 -2.63 -0.35 -6.63
CA SER A 17 -2.96 -1.19 -5.46
C SER A 17 -3.35 -0.35 -4.24
N ASP A 18 -2.80 0.85 -4.10
CA ASP A 18 -3.12 1.82 -3.05
C ASP A 18 -4.57 2.26 -3.05
N LYS A 19 -5.15 2.45 -4.24
CA LYS A 19 -6.56 2.80 -4.38
C LYS A 19 -7.49 1.62 -4.13
N ALA A 20 -6.98 0.41 -4.35
CA ALA A 20 -7.70 -0.84 -4.12
C ALA A 20 -7.54 -1.37 -2.69
N SER A 21 -6.62 -0.82 -1.90
CA SER A 21 -6.45 -1.16 -0.50
C SER A 21 -7.71 -0.81 0.28
N PRO A 22 -8.29 -1.76 1.04
CA PRO A 22 -9.46 -1.48 1.84
C PRO A 22 -9.15 -0.48 2.96
N PRO A 23 -10.13 0.33 3.39
CA PRO A 23 -10.04 1.05 4.64
C PRO A 23 -9.99 0.07 5.82
N MET A 24 -9.57 0.57 6.98
CA MET A 24 -9.51 -0.22 8.22
C MET A 24 -10.89 -0.71 8.68
N THR A 25 -11.92 0.12 8.56
CA THR A 25 -13.30 -0.27 8.88
C THR A 25 -14.01 -0.59 7.58
N LEU A 26 -14.43 -1.84 7.40
CA LEU A 26 -15.10 -2.30 6.18
C LEU A 26 -16.60 -2.08 6.26
N VAL A 27 -17.21 -2.55 7.35
CA VAL A 27 -18.62 -2.35 7.72
C VAL A 27 -18.69 -2.25 9.25
N PRO A 28 -19.81 -1.82 9.86
CA PRO A 28 -19.94 -1.76 11.31
C PRO A 28 -19.56 -3.11 11.97
N ASN A 29 -18.72 -3.05 13.01
CA ASN A 29 -18.18 -4.22 13.72
C ASN A 29 -17.26 -5.15 12.89
N MET A 30 -16.84 -4.74 11.69
CA MET A 30 -15.91 -5.51 10.86
C MET A 30 -14.70 -4.65 10.45
N TYR A 31 -13.54 -5.01 10.99
CA TYR A 31 -12.29 -4.30 10.77
C TYR A 31 -11.31 -5.18 9.99
N ALA A 32 -10.55 -4.56 9.10
CA ALA A 32 -9.44 -5.15 8.38
C ALA A 32 -8.11 -4.73 9.01
N ALA A 33 -7.19 -5.68 9.13
CA ALA A 33 -5.82 -5.45 9.55
C ALA A 33 -4.85 -6.21 8.63
N GLY A 34 -3.60 -5.77 8.59
CA GLY A 34 -2.55 -6.37 7.79
C GLY A 34 -1.90 -5.39 6.81
N ASP A 35 -0.91 -5.90 6.09
CA ASP A 35 -0.08 -5.09 5.18
C ASP A 35 -0.86 -4.49 4.00
N TYR A 36 -1.97 -5.11 3.61
CA TYR A 36 -2.79 -4.69 2.45
C TYR A 36 -3.84 -3.60 2.79
N VAL A 37 -4.05 -3.30 4.07
CA VAL A 37 -4.94 -2.21 4.53
C VAL A 37 -4.31 -0.85 4.22
N ASP A 38 -5.15 0.19 4.08
CA ASP A 38 -4.76 1.57 3.75
C ASP A 38 -3.42 1.99 4.39
N ARG A 39 -2.65 2.79 3.64
CA ARG A 39 -1.27 3.15 4.00
C ARG A 39 -1.30 4.07 5.21
N SER A 40 -1.11 3.48 6.39
CA SER A 40 -0.85 4.11 7.69
C SER A 40 0.45 4.93 7.75
N ARG A 41 0.93 5.44 6.61
CA ARG A 41 2.26 6.01 6.34
C ARG A 41 3.44 5.06 6.58
N HIS A 42 3.15 3.80 6.95
CA HIS A 42 4.12 2.72 7.05
C HIS A 42 4.37 2.07 5.68
N ALA A 43 5.60 1.58 5.47
CA ALA A 43 5.99 0.91 4.24
C ALA A 43 5.17 -0.38 4.02
N SER A 44 4.79 -0.65 2.77
CA SER A 44 4.16 -1.92 2.41
C SER A 44 5.20 -3.03 2.36
N TRP A 45 4.73 -4.27 2.49
CA TRP A 45 5.53 -5.47 2.65
C TRP A 45 6.36 -5.50 3.94
N SER A 46 5.78 -5.01 5.04
CA SER A 46 6.44 -5.01 6.35
C SER A 46 5.61 -5.70 7.43
N THR A 47 6.27 -6.47 8.27
CA THR A 47 5.67 -7.04 9.50
C THR A 47 5.24 -5.94 10.46
N GLU A 48 5.97 -4.83 10.50
CA GLU A 48 5.64 -3.65 11.31
C GLU A 48 4.26 -3.11 10.93
N LYS A 49 3.99 -2.94 9.63
CA LYS A 49 2.70 -2.42 9.15
C LYS A 49 1.55 -3.34 9.56
N ALA A 50 1.74 -4.66 9.47
CA ALA A 50 0.74 -5.63 9.92
C ALA A 50 0.43 -5.51 11.42
N VAL A 51 1.47 -5.30 12.26
CA VAL A 51 1.29 -5.07 13.70
C VAL A 51 0.57 -3.76 13.98
N VAL A 52 1.01 -2.66 13.34
CA VAL A 52 0.42 -1.32 13.51
C VAL A 52 -1.06 -1.31 13.14
N THR A 53 -1.40 -1.84 11.96
CA THR A 53 -2.79 -1.89 11.49
C THR A 53 -3.67 -2.77 12.39
N GLY A 54 -3.13 -3.85 12.95
CA GLY A 54 -3.82 -4.65 13.96
C GLY A 54 -4.14 -3.87 15.23
N ARG A 55 -3.16 -3.13 15.77
CA ARG A 55 -3.38 -2.29 16.97
C ARG A 55 -4.36 -1.15 16.70
N GLN A 56 -4.30 -0.54 15.53
CA GLN A 56 -5.26 0.48 15.13
C GLN A 56 -6.68 -0.08 14.99
N ALA A 57 -6.84 -1.28 14.43
CA ALA A 57 -8.13 -1.95 14.32
C ALA A 57 -8.73 -2.29 15.69
N VAL A 58 -7.90 -2.70 16.66
CA VAL A 58 -8.32 -2.90 18.06
C VAL A 58 -8.82 -1.60 18.68
N ASN A 59 -8.14 -0.48 18.43
CA ASN A 59 -8.57 0.82 18.93
C ASN A 59 -9.91 1.26 18.31
N ALA A 60 -10.10 1.02 17.01
CA ALA A 60 -11.37 1.29 16.33
C ALA A 60 -12.50 0.44 16.91
N LEU A 61 -12.27 -0.85 17.11
CA LEU A 61 -13.21 -1.76 17.76
C LEU A 61 -13.57 -1.31 19.18
N ALA A 62 -12.57 -0.92 19.98
CA ALA A 62 -12.79 -0.46 21.35
C ALA A 62 -13.68 0.80 21.40
N ILE A 63 -13.46 1.74 20.48
CA ILE A 63 -14.28 2.95 20.35
C ILE A 63 -15.73 2.58 19.99
N ASP A 64 -15.92 1.71 19.00
CA ASP A 64 -17.26 1.32 18.54
C ASP A 64 -18.04 0.53 19.60
N LEU A 65 -17.34 -0.22 20.46
CA LEU A 65 -17.93 -0.92 21.61
C LEU A 65 -18.08 -0.04 22.87
N GLY A 66 -17.67 1.23 22.84
CA GLY A 66 -17.72 2.13 23.99
C GLY A 66 -16.73 1.76 25.12
N LEU A 67 -15.70 0.96 24.82
CA LEU A 67 -14.68 0.51 25.76
C LEU A 67 -13.50 1.51 25.79
N ASP A 68 -13.81 2.78 26.05
CA ASP A 68 -12.82 3.87 25.97
C ASP A 68 -11.99 4.09 27.26
N SER A 69 -11.78 3.03 28.03
CA SER A 69 -10.94 3.09 29.22
C SER A 69 -9.46 2.93 28.87
N ALA A 70 -8.58 3.62 29.60
CA ALA A 70 -7.16 3.74 29.30
C ALA A 70 -6.39 2.39 29.21
N GLY A 71 -6.97 1.28 29.69
CA GLY A 71 -6.39 -0.06 29.59
C GLY A 71 -6.78 -0.86 28.34
N VAL A 72 -7.75 -0.39 27.55
CA VAL A 72 -8.26 -1.11 26.37
C VAL A 72 -7.57 -0.66 25.08
N ARG A 73 -7.07 0.58 25.03
CA ARG A 73 -6.36 1.10 23.86
C ARG A 73 -4.98 0.45 23.71
N ALA A 74 -4.72 -0.08 22.53
CA ALA A 74 -3.41 -0.54 22.11
C ALA A 74 -2.51 0.63 21.70
N ASP A 75 -1.26 0.62 22.16
CA ASP A 75 -0.25 1.60 21.78
C ASP A 75 0.16 1.44 20.30
N VAL A 76 0.02 2.49 19.49
CA VAL A 76 0.29 2.42 18.04
C VAL A 76 1.63 3.05 17.74
N ILE A 77 2.53 2.27 17.12
CA ILE A 77 3.85 2.76 16.71
C ILE A 77 3.67 3.92 15.69
N PRO A 78 4.22 5.11 15.97
CA PRO A 78 4.09 6.24 15.07
C PRO A 78 4.85 5.98 13.77
N ALA A 79 4.27 6.41 12.65
CA ALA A 79 4.96 6.34 11.37
C ALA A 79 6.17 7.28 11.37
N PRO A 80 7.30 6.88 10.76
CA PRO A 80 8.48 7.74 10.63
C PRO A 80 8.13 9.07 9.98
N GLU A 81 8.72 10.15 10.50
CA GLU A 81 8.61 11.46 9.88
C GLU A 81 9.38 11.52 8.57
N ASP A 82 8.84 12.28 7.61
CA ASP A 82 9.54 12.50 6.36
C ASP A 82 10.78 13.37 6.61
N THR A 83 11.90 12.98 6.01
CA THR A 83 13.07 13.86 5.98
C THR A 83 12.73 15.15 5.22
N PRO A 84 13.41 16.28 5.51
CA PRO A 84 13.16 17.54 4.81
C PRO A 84 13.26 17.41 3.29
N GLN A 85 14.23 16.61 2.81
CA GLN A 85 14.44 16.33 1.39
C GLN A 85 13.26 15.56 0.79
N LEU A 86 12.75 14.55 1.49
CA LEU A 86 11.61 13.75 1.03
C LEU A 86 10.31 14.56 1.03
N THR A 87 10.13 15.44 2.02
CA THR A 87 8.99 16.36 2.11
C THR A 87 8.94 17.28 0.89
N ILE A 88 10.07 17.92 0.55
CA ILE A 88 10.18 18.78 -0.63
C ILE A 88 9.88 17.97 -1.90
N LEU A 89 10.45 16.76 -2.03
CA LEU A 89 10.22 15.92 -3.19
C LEU A 89 8.75 15.50 -3.33
N ARG A 90 8.06 15.19 -2.23
CA ARG A 90 6.62 14.89 -2.24
C ARG A 90 5.78 16.08 -2.64
N LEU A 91 6.15 17.29 -2.21
CA LEU A 91 5.49 18.53 -2.62
C LEU A 91 5.63 18.76 -4.13
N VAL A 92 6.86 18.66 -4.64
CA VAL A 92 7.15 18.79 -6.09
C VAL A 92 6.40 17.71 -6.88
N ALA A 93 6.41 16.45 -6.44
CA ALA A 93 5.69 15.37 -7.12
C ALA A 93 4.17 15.57 -7.12
N ARG A 94 3.59 16.12 -6.04
CA ARG A 94 2.17 16.48 -5.99
C ARG A 94 1.85 17.62 -6.96
N ALA A 95 2.68 18.66 -7.01
CA ALA A 95 2.52 19.76 -7.94
C ALA A 95 2.65 19.29 -9.41
N ALA A 96 3.63 18.45 -9.71
CA ALA A 96 3.85 17.91 -11.05
C ALA A 96 2.68 17.03 -11.54
N ARG A 97 2.05 16.25 -10.65
CA ARG A 97 0.85 15.46 -11.02
C ARG A 97 -0.37 16.31 -11.41
N ASN A 98 -0.43 17.56 -10.96
CA ASN A 98 -1.50 18.50 -11.30
C ASN A 98 -1.18 19.32 -12.56
N LEU A 99 0.07 19.29 -13.03
CA LEU A 99 0.44 19.87 -14.31
C LEU A 99 0.04 18.87 -15.43
N PRO A 100 -0.55 19.35 -16.54
CA PRO A 100 -0.80 18.52 -17.72
C PRO A 100 0.52 18.28 -18.48
N LEU A 101 1.50 17.67 -17.81
CA LEU A 101 2.78 17.33 -18.42
C LEU A 101 2.67 15.89 -18.96
N ALA A 102 2.55 15.85 -20.29
CA ALA A 102 2.48 14.69 -21.18
C ALA A 102 1.09 14.02 -21.30
N PRO A 103 0.59 13.80 -22.54
CA PRO A 103 -0.52 12.87 -22.76
C PRO A 103 -0.11 11.50 -22.22
N LYS A 104 -1.07 10.74 -21.69
CA LYS A 104 -0.88 9.31 -21.41
C LYS A 104 -0.47 8.64 -22.73
N LEU A 105 0.84 8.45 -22.94
CA LEU A 105 1.30 7.67 -24.07
C LEU A 105 0.73 6.27 -23.86
N PRO A 106 -0.02 5.72 -24.84
CA PRO A 106 -0.49 4.36 -24.73
C PRO A 106 0.73 3.46 -24.54
N ILE A 107 0.69 2.57 -23.55
CA ILE A 107 1.69 1.52 -23.43
C ILE A 107 1.60 0.74 -24.74
N PRO A 108 2.65 0.74 -25.59
CA PRO A 108 2.61 0.02 -26.85
C PRO A 108 2.35 -1.45 -26.51
N PRO A 109 1.29 -2.06 -27.07
CA PRO A 109 1.00 -3.44 -26.77
C PRO A 109 2.16 -4.33 -27.21
N PRO A 110 2.39 -5.51 -26.60
CA PRO A 110 3.60 -6.31 -26.84
C PRO A 110 3.86 -6.68 -28.30
N TRP A 111 2.81 -6.69 -29.13
CA TRP A 111 2.86 -6.97 -30.57
C TRP A 111 3.30 -5.78 -31.43
N SER A 112 3.35 -4.57 -30.88
CA SER A 112 3.86 -3.37 -31.55
C SER A 112 5.38 -3.22 -31.42
N LEU A 113 6.03 -4.05 -30.60
CA LEU A 113 7.48 -4.17 -30.57
C LEU A 113 7.97 -5.00 -31.76
N PRO A 114 9.05 -4.60 -32.44
CA PRO A 114 9.63 -5.39 -33.52
C PRO A 114 9.96 -6.82 -33.06
N ARG A 115 9.68 -7.81 -33.90
CA ARG A 115 9.92 -9.24 -33.60
C ARG A 115 11.39 -9.59 -33.26
N TRP A 116 12.34 -8.71 -33.58
CA TRP A 116 13.74 -8.89 -33.19
C TRP A 116 13.98 -8.65 -31.70
N ALA A 117 13.16 -7.81 -31.04
CA ALA A 117 13.25 -7.53 -29.62
C ALA A 117 12.67 -8.65 -28.73
N THR A 118 11.79 -9.49 -29.27
CA THR A 118 11.15 -10.61 -28.55
C THR A 118 11.89 -11.94 -28.70
N LYS A 119 12.95 -12.00 -29.52
CA LYS A 119 13.62 -13.27 -29.88
C LYS A 119 14.71 -13.74 -28.89
N GLN A 120 15.03 -12.97 -27.85
CA GLN A 120 16.12 -13.31 -26.91
C GLN A 120 15.73 -14.20 -25.72
N ARG A 121 14.50 -14.73 -25.67
CA ARG A 121 14.02 -15.56 -24.53
C ARG A 121 13.58 -16.97 -24.93
N ARG A 122 14.26 -17.61 -25.88
CA ARG A 122 14.22 -19.08 -26.07
C ARG A 122 15.53 -19.57 -26.69
N SER A 123 16.54 -19.77 -25.86
CA SER A 123 17.64 -20.72 -26.07
C SER A 123 18.00 -21.31 -24.72
#